data_AF-A0A2V9AWR8-F1
#
_entry.id   AF-A0A2V9AWR8-F1
#
_cell.length_a   1.000
_cell.length_b   1.000
_cell.length_c   1.000
_cell.angle_alpha   90.00
_cell.angle_beta   90.00
_cell.angle_gamma   90.00
#
_symmetry.space_group_name_H-M   'P 1'
#
loop_
_entity.id
_entity.type
_entity.pdbx_description
1 polymer ?
#
loop_
_entity_poly.entity_id
_entity_poly.type
_entity_poly.pdbx_seq_one_letter_code
_entity_poly.pdbx_strand_id
1 'polypeptide(L)'
;MTENEQPKLPMTLRERLEWLTRMTLLVFILASAAFLSAITAMRIAIHGREVTMPNLVGNNVSEASKMLQSRGLVLRVADRIYSDQPINTVLRQTPPAGLLMKVSQQAHVVLSLGQRQLQIPLLEGNSLRASRVELLRQGLQVGEVSAINMPDEPVDTIVLQNPKPGAGAATPRVDVLISQGPRETAFVMPHLVGWNEIEAQRRLDQAQMRRKVNYVSAPQWPHGAVIDQSPLAGTKVSASATIELTVAN
;
A
#
# COMPACT_ATOMS: atom_id res chain seq x y z
N MET A 1 36.09 101.66 19.53
CA MET A 1 34.73 101.10 19.59
C MET A 1 34.71 100.06 20.68
N THR A 2 34.42 100.48 21.91
CA THR A 2 34.25 99.59 23.06
C THR A 2 32.77 99.29 23.18
N GLU A 3 32.39 98.06 22.83
CA GLU A 3 31.02 97.59 22.87
C GLU A 3 30.59 97.41 24.34
N ASN A 4 29.46 98.00 24.66
CA ASN A 4 28.97 98.26 25.99
C ASN A 4 28.37 96.96 26.56
N GLU A 5 29.13 96.20 27.35
CA GLU A 5 28.61 95.07 28.12
C GLU A 5 27.69 95.59 29.23
N GLN A 6 26.39 95.57 28.98
CA GLN A 6 25.41 95.78 30.04
C GLN A 6 25.50 94.63 31.06
N PRO A 7 25.62 94.92 32.37
CA PRO A 7 25.53 93.87 33.38
C PRO A 7 24.10 93.30 33.37
N LYS A 8 23.95 92.03 32.99
CA LYS A 8 22.69 91.29 33.12
C LYS A 8 22.22 91.38 34.57
N LEU A 9 21.14 92.12 34.80
CA LEU A 9 20.47 92.22 36.10
C LEU A 9 20.23 90.80 36.65
N PRO A 10 20.56 90.54 37.93
CA PRO A 10 20.36 89.22 38.52
C PRO A 10 18.86 88.90 38.52
N MET A 11 18.49 87.80 37.85
CA MET A 11 17.10 87.33 37.80
C MET A 11 16.48 87.34 39.19
N THR A 12 15.29 87.91 39.30
CA THR A 12 14.55 87.99 40.57
C THR A 12 14.16 86.58 41.04
N LEU A 13 14.02 86.36 42.34
CA LEU A 13 13.68 85.03 42.91
C LEU A 13 12.42 84.41 42.28
N ARG A 14 11.47 85.25 41.86
CA ARG A 14 10.23 84.84 41.20
C ARG A 14 10.46 84.38 39.75
N GLU A 15 11.30 85.08 39.00
CA GLU A 15 11.67 84.70 37.61
C GLU A 15 12.52 83.43 37.57
N ARG A 16 13.41 83.22 38.55
CA ARG A 16 14.17 81.96 38.70
C ARG A 16 13.24 80.79 38.99
N LEU A 17 12.21 81.00 39.81
CA LEU A 17 11.21 79.98 40.12
C LEU A 17 10.33 79.66 38.91
N GLU A 18 9.91 80.68 38.13
CA GLU A 18 9.19 80.47 36.86
C GLU A 18 10.06 79.79 35.79
N TRP A 19 11.36 80.13 35.72
CA TRP A 19 12.30 79.48 34.82
C TRP A 19 12.54 78.02 35.21
N LEU A 20 12.74 77.75 36.51
CA LEU A 20 12.90 76.38 37.02
C LEU A 20 11.64 75.54 36.80
N THR A 21 10.45 76.08 37.06
CA THR A 21 9.18 75.37 36.82
C THR A 21 8.95 75.09 35.34
N ARG A 22 9.28 76.03 34.45
CA ARG A 22 9.25 75.78 32.99
C ARG A 22 10.25 74.71 32.59
N MET A 23 11.47 74.74 33.12
CA MET A 23 12.51 73.73 32.84
C MET A 23 12.13 72.34 33.36
N THR A 24 11.60 72.24 34.57
CA THR A 24 11.14 70.95 35.12
C THR A 24 9.95 70.41 34.33
N LEU A 25 9.01 71.27 33.93
CA LEU A 25 7.87 70.90 33.09
C LEU A 25 8.32 70.45 31.69
N LEU A 26 9.32 71.11 31.09
CA LEU A 26 9.90 70.72 29.80
C LEU A 26 10.61 69.35 29.88
N VAL A 27 11.43 69.15 30.92
CA VAL A 27 12.10 67.86 31.17
C VAL A 27 11.08 66.75 31.40
N PHE A 28 10.00 67.03 32.13
CA PHE A 28 8.92 66.08 32.37
C PHE A 28 8.16 65.72 31.08
N ILE A 29 7.88 66.71 30.22
CA ILE A 29 7.29 66.49 28.88
C ILE A 29 8.21 65.65 28.00
N LEU A 30 9.51 65.96 27.95
CA LEU A 30 10.47 65.19 27.16
C LEU A 30 10.63 63.75 27.69
N ALA A 31 10.70 63.58 29.01
CA ALA A 31 10.78 62.27 29.64
C ALA A 31 9.53 61.43 29.37
N SER A 32 8.35 62.03 29.48
CA SER A 32 7.08 61.35 29.17
C SER A 32 6.95 61.00 27.69
N ALA A 33 7.34 61.89 26.77
CA ALA A 33 7.36 61.61 25.34
C ALA A 33 8.34 60.48 24.99
N ALA A 34 9.56 60.50 25.54
CA ALA A 34 10.54 59.43 25.37
C ALA A 34 10.03 58.09 25.92
N PHE A 35 9.38 58.12 27.09
CA PHE A 35 8.79 56.94 27.71
C PHE A 35 7.63 56.37 26.89
N LEU A 36 6.72 57.22 26.40
CA LEU A 36 5.64 56.80 25.50
C LEU A 36 6.19 56.23 24.19
N SER A 37 7.19 56.87 23.58
CA SER A 37 7.85 56.40 22.36
C SER A 37 8.53 55.06 22.57
N ALA A 38 9.21 54.87 23.71
CA ALA A 38 9.83 53.60 24.06
C ALA A 38 8.77 52.49 24.22
N ILE A 39 7.67 52.77 24.94
CA ILE A 39 6.56 51.81 25.12
C ILE A 39 5.91 51.45 23.78
N THR A 40 5.62 52.42 22.93
CA THR A 40 5.00 52.18 21.62
C THR A 40 5.91 51.41 20.68
N ALA A 41 7.20 51.76 20.63
CA ALA A 41 8.21 51.01 19.88
C ALA A 41 8.32 49.56 20.37
N MET A 42 8.34 49.36 21.69
CA MET A 42 8.38 48.02 22.31
C MET A 42 7.09 47.23 21.99
N ARG A 43 5.93 47.87 22.05
CA ARG A 43 4.63 47.27 21.68
C ARG A 43 4.64 46.79 20.23
N ILE A 44 5.12 47.60 19.29
CA ILE A 44 5.19 47.27 17.86
C ILE A 44 6.22 46.16 17.61
N ALA A 45 7.37 46.18 18.31
CA ALA A 45 8.39 45.15 18.18
C ALA A 45 7.93 43.78 18.72
N ILE A 46 7.14 43.77 19.80
CA ILE A 46 6.66 42.53 20.45
C ILE A 46 5.43 41.94 19.74
N HIS A 47 4.53 42.78 19.22
CA HIS A 47 3.37 42.36 18.43
C HIS A 47 3.79 42.27 16.95
N GLY A 48 4.67 41.32 16.66
CA GLY A 48 5.09 41.02 15.29
C GLY A 48 3.88 40.76 14.38
N ARG A 49 4.06 41.03 13.07
CA ARG A 49 3.00 40.83 12.07
C ARG A 49 2.46 39.40 12.15
N GLU A 50 1.15 39.28 12.28
CA GLU A 50 0.47 37.99 12.30
C GLU A 50 -0.05 37.65 10.90
N VAL A 51 0.00 36.37 10.56
CA VAL A 51 -0.48 35.80 9.31
C VAL A 51 -1.27 34.55 9.59
N THR A 52 -2.29 34.29 8.78
CA THR A 52 -3.07 33.06 8.91
C THR A 52 -2.30 31.88 8.31
N MET A 53 -2.30 30.74 9.01
CA MET A 53 -1.74 29.49 8.52
C MET A 53 -2.53 28.99 7.31
N PRO A 54 -1.90 28.82 6.12
CA PRO A 54 -2.59 28.28 4.96
C PRO A 54 -2.84 26.77 5.10
N ASN A 55 -3.73 26.23 4.25
CA ASN A 55 -3.89 24.79 4.10
C ASN A 55 -2.85 24.24 3.11
N LEU A 56 -1.96 23.41 3.62
CA LEU A 56 -0.89 22.75 2.89
C LEU A 56 -1.22 21.30 2.54
N VAL A 57 -2.19 20.68 3.21
CA VAL A 57 -2.56 19.28 3.02
C VAL A 57 -2.99 19.04 1.57
N GLY A 58 -2.43 18.01 0.94
CA GLY A 58 -2.65 17.67 -0.46
C GLY A 58 -1.72 18.39 -1.46
N ASN A 59 -1.02 19.44 -1.05
CA ASN A 59 -0.06 20.13 -1.93
C ASN A 59 1.31 19.42 -1.93
N ASN A 60 2.08 19.62 -3.00
CA ASN A 60 3.47 19.20 -3.05
C ASN A 60 4.34 20.05 -2.11
N VAL A 61 5.40 19.48 -1.53
CA VAL A 61 6.34 20.21 -0.66
C VAL A 61 6.88 21.51 -1.28
N SER A 62 7.09 21.55 -2.60
CA SER A 62 7.55 22.77 -3.30
C SER A 62 6.50 23.88 -3.27
N GLU A 63 5.24 23.53 -3.53
CA GLU A 63 4.12 24.47 -3.52
C GLU A 63 3.79 24.93 -2.09
N ALA A 64 3.79 24.00 -1.15
CA ALA A 64 3.61 24.28 0.27
C ALA A 64 4.69 25.24 0.79
N SER A 65 5.94 25.05 0.35
CA SER A 65 7.06 25.94 0.69
C SER A 65 6.83 27.36 0.15
N LYS A 66 6.42 27.50 -1.12
CA LYS A 66 6.09 28.81 -1.72
C LYS A 66 4.94 29.50 -1.00
N MET A 67 3.90 28.74 -0.66
CA MET A 67 2.72 29.26 0.05
C MET A 67 3.07 29.80 1.44
N LEU A 68 3.92 29.09 2.18
CA LEU A 68 4.42 29.55 3.48
C LEU A 68 5.36 30.76 3.34
N GLN A 69 6.30 30.71 2.39
CA GLN A 69 7.24 31.81 2.13
C GLN A 69 6.51 33.11 1.77
N SER A 70 5.43 33.04 0.98
CA SER A 70 4.61 34.21 0.64
C SER A 70 3.97 34.89 1.87
N ARG A 71 3.83 34.16 2.98
CA ARG A 71 3.32 34.65 4.27
C ARG A 71 4.43 34.88 5.31
N GLY A 72 5.70 34.75 4.92
CA GLY A 72 6.83 34.86 5.83
C GLY A 72 6.93 33.73 6.86
N LEU A 73 6.31 32.57 6.61
CA LEU A 73 6.41 31.38 7.44
C LEU A 73 7.48 30.42 6.91
N VAL A 74 8.02 29.57 7.78
CA VAL A 74 9.10 28.63 7.45
C VAL A 74 8.58 27.19 7.44
N LEU A 75 8.77 26.46 6.34
CA LEU A 75 8.44 25.03 6.26
C LEU A 75 9.50 24.18 6.96
N ARG A 76 9.08 23.24 7.80
CA ARG A 76 9.93 22.19 8.37
C ARG A 76 9.29 20.83 8.13
N VAL A 77 10.06 19.87 7.61
CA VAL A 77 9.61 18.49 7.49
C VAL A 77 9.86 17.81 8.84
N ALA A 78 8.79 17.41 9.52
CA ALA A 78 8.89 16.71 10.80
C ALA A 78 9.05 15.21 10.61
N ASP A 79 8.36 14.63 9.61
CA ASP A 79 8.39 13.19 9.38
C ASP A 79 8.00 12.85 7.92
N ARG A 80 8.28 11.61 7.51
CA ARG A 80 7.92 11.04 6.22
C ARG A 80 7.33 9.64 6.41
N ILE A 81 6.10 9.42 5.95
CA ILE A 81 5.39 8.14 6.12
C ILE A 81 4.86 7.61 4.78
N TYR A 82 4.69 6.29 4.66
CA TYR A 82 4.03 5.69 3.49
C TYR A 82 2.54 6.03 3.48
N SER A 83 2.01 6.37 2.30
CA SER A 83 0.57 6.61 2.09
C SER A 83 0.19 6.34 0.62
N ASP A 84 -1.09 6.48 0.32
CA ASP A 84 -1.65 6.41 -1.05
C ASP A 84 -1.36 7.66 -1.89
N GLN A 85 -0.91 8.75 -1.27
CA GLN A 85 -0.60 10.01 -1.96
C GLN A 85 0.76 9.94 -2.69
N PRO A 86 0.97 10.77 -3.73
CA PRO A 86 2.27 10.88 -4.39
C PRO A 86 3.40 11.27 -3.44
N ILE A 87 4.62 10.86 -3.75
CA ILE A 87 5.81 11.20 -2.97
C ILE A 87 5.94 12.72 -2.80
N ASN A 88 6.33 13.15 -1.59
CA ASN A 88 6.47 14.55 -1.19
C ASN A 88 5.16 15.37 -1.12
N THR A 89 4.00 14.71 -1.14
CA THR A 89 2.70 15.35 -0.83
C THR A 89 2.56 15.55 0.67
N VAL A 90 2.04 16.71 1.11
CA VAL A 90 1.78 16.98 2.53
C VAL A 90 0.55 16.21 3.00
N LEU A 91 0.74 15.32 3.97
CA LEU A 91 -0.32 14.50 4.59
C LEU A 91 -0.92 15.17 5.82
N ARG A 92 -0.06 15.81 6.61
CA ARG A 92 -0.44 16.49 7.84
C ARG A 92 0.39 17.73 8.01
N GLN A 93 -0.22 18.76 8.57
CA GLN A 93 0.47 19.99 8.97
C GLN A 93 0.22 20.28 10.45
N THR A 94 1.15 20.99 11.05
CA THR A 94 1.02 21.57 12.38
C THR A 94 1.77 22.90 12.40
N PRO A 95 1.12 24.03 12.72
CA PRO A 95 -0.26 24.17 13.20
C PRO A 95 -1.36 23.94 12.13
N PRO A 96 -2.65 23.76 12.53
CA PRO A 96 -3.74 23.57 11.59
C PRO A 96 -4.01 24.84 10.76
N ALA A 97 -4.64 24.66 9.60
CA ALA A 97 -5.01 25.78 8.73
C ALA A 97 -5.97 26.74 9.45
N GLY A 98 -5.86 28.03 9.16
CA GLY A 98 -6.68 29.07 9.79
C GLY A 98 -6.11 29.63 11.11
N LEU A 99 -5.13 28.98 11.73
CA LEU A 99 -4.51 29.49 12.95
C LEU A 99 -3.73 30.79 12.66
N LEU A 100 -3.83 31.79 13.55
CA LEU A 100 -2.97 32.97 13.51
C LEU A 100 -1.56 32.61 14.00
N MET A 101 -0.58 32.98 13.19
CA MET A 101 0.84 32.71 13.42
C MET A 101 1.65 33.98 13.28
N LYS A 102 2.71 34.11 14.08
CA LYS A 102 3.67 35.21 13.92
C LYS A 102 4.55 34.92 12.72
N VAL A 103 4.91 35.95 11.96
CA VAL A 103 5.93 35.85 10.89
C VAL A 103 7.21 35.21 11.46
N SER A 104 7.89 34.42 10.63
CA SER A 104 9.07 33.60 10.94
C SER A 104 8.80 32.37 11.81
N GLN A 105 7.55 32.11 12.22
CA GLN A 105 7.21 30.84 12.85
C GLN A 105 7.33 29.66 11.88
N GLN A 106 7.54 28.48 12.46
CA GLN A 106 7.75 27.24 11.73
C GLN A 106 6.43 26.47 11.63
N ALA A 107 6.14 25.99 10.42
CA ALA A 107 5.10 25.02 10.16
C ALA A 107 5.73 23.66 9.90
N HIS A 108 5.38 22.69 10.74
CA HIS A 108 5.80 21.31 10.60
C HIS A 108 4.86 20.55 9.68
N VAL A 109 5.42 19.82 8.72
CA VAL A 109 4.67 18.97 7.80
C VAL A 109 5.14 17.52 7.87
N VAL A 110 4.19 16.61 7.71
CA VAL A 110 4.45 15.19 7.46
C VAL A 110 4.23 14.94 5.98
N LEU A 111 5.23 14.39 5.30
CA LEU A 111 5.19 14.14 3.87
C LEU A 111 4.92 12.66 3.56
N SER A 112 4.34 12.40 2.39
CA SER A 112 4.22 11.06 1.86
C SER A 112 5.54 10.54 1.27
N LEU A 113 5.86 9.28 1.56
CA LEU A 113 6.89 8.49 0.88
C LEU A 113 6.35 7.79 -0.38
N GLY A 114 5.07 7.97 -0.72
CA GLY A 114 4.37 7.15 -1.69
C GLY A 114 3.86 5.84 -1.09
N GLN A 115 3.32 4.99 -1.96
CA GLN A 115 2.86 3.66 -1.57
C GLN A 115 4.05 2.80 -1.12
N ARG A 116 3.83 2.02 -0.06
CA ARG A 116 4.82 1.06 0.41
C ARG A 116 5.01 -0.02 -0.65
N GLN A 117 6.19 -0.07 -1.26
CA GLN A 117 6.55 -1.14 -2.18
C GLN A 117 7.05 -2.34 -1.37
N LEU A 118 6.35 -3.47 -1.50
CA LEU A 118 6.82 -4.75 -0.98
C LEU A 118 7.59 -5.48 -2.09
N GLN A 119 8.66 -6.20 -1.71
CA GLN A 119 9.40 -7.02 -2.65
C GLN A 119 8.70 -8.36 -2.81
N ILE A 120 8.36 -8.72 -4.05
CA ILE A 120 7.78 -10.02 -4.35
C ILE A 120 8.89 -11.08 -4.40
N PRO A 121 8.81 -12.15 -3.59
CA PRO A 121 9.76 -13.25 -3.65
C PRO A 121 9.58 -14.11 -4.92
N LEU A 122 10.59 -14.91 -5.23
CA LEU A 122 10.50 -15.96 -6.25
C LEU A 122 9.72 -17.16 -5.68
N LEU A 123 8.58 -17.46 -6.28
CA LEU A 123 7.64 -18.53 -5.92
C LEU A 123 7.62 -19.66 -6.95
N GLU A 124 8.02 -19.39 -8.19
CA GLU A 124 8.09 -20.40 -9.26
C GLU A 124 8.98 -21.58 -8.84
N GLY A 125 8.50 -22.80 -9.10
CA GLY A 125 9.14 -24.05 -8.67
C GLY A 125 8.84 -24.47 -7.22
N ASN A 126 8.25 -23.59 -6.40
CA ASN A 126 7.85 -23.94 -5.03
C ASN A 126 6.41 -24.48 -4.99
N SER A 127 6.11 -25.27 -3.96
CA SER A 127 4.73 -25.68 -3.68
C SER A 127 3.87 -24.49 -3.25
N LEU A 128 2.59 -24.50 -3.62
CA LEU A 128 1.61 -23.48 -3.21
C LEU A 128 1.59 -23.25 -1.69
N ARG A 129 1.73 -24.33 -0.91
CA ARG A 129 1.73 -24.28 0.56
C ARG A 129 2.96 -23.53 1.10
N ALA A 130 4.16 -23.82 0.59
CA ALA A 130 5.38 -23.14 1.01
C ALA A 130 5.34 -21.65 0.62
N SER A 131 4.93 -21.36 -0.61
CA SER A 131 4.80 -20.00 -1.15
C SER A 131 3.80 -19.14 -0.37
N ARG A 132 2.69 -19.73 0.10
CA ARG A 132 1.74 -19.03 0.97
C ARG A 132 2.38 -18.57 2.28
N VAL A 133 3.21 -19.41 2.90
CA VAL A 133 3.92 -19.05 4.14
C VAL A 133 4.94 -17.95 3.89
N GLU A 134 5.70 -18.04 2.81
CA GLU A 134 6.69 -17.00 2.46
C GLU A 134 6.03 -15.65 2.18
N LEU A 135 4.94 -15.63 1.41
CA LEU A 135 4.18 -14.41 1.15
C LEU A 135 3.69 -13.76 2.45
N LEU A 136 3.12 -14.54 3.37
CA LEU A 136 2.65 -14.02 4.66
C LEU A 136 3.77 -13.37 5.48
N ARG A 137 4.98 -13.94 5.47
CA ARG A 137 6.15 -13.36 6.16
C ARG A 137 6.55 -12.00 5.60
N GLN A 138 6.35 -11.78 4.31
CA GLN A 138 6.62 -10.50 3.63
C GLN A 138 5.46 -9.51 3.71
N GLY A 139 4.37 -9.85 4.39
CA GLY A 139 3.14 -9.04 4.44
C GLY A 139 2.34 -9.07 3.13
N LEU A 140 2.63 -10.06 2.27
CA LEU A 140 1.92 -10.35 1.04
C LEU A 140 0.90 -11.48 1.26
N GLN A 141 -0.01 -11.64 0.31
CA GLN A 141 -1.08 -12.63 0.31
C GLN A 141 -1.13 -13.33 -1.06
N VAL A 142 -1.58 -14.58 -1.06
CA VAL A 142 -1.92 -15.26 -2.32
C VAL A 142 -3.19 -14.63 -2.87
N GLY A 143 -3.16 -14.26 -4.15
CA GLY A 143 -4.31 -13.76 -4.90
C GLY A 143 -5.09 -14.89 -5.55
N GLU A 144 -5.33 -14.76 -6.85
CA GLU A 144 -5.96 -15.79 -7.66
C GLU A 144 -5.04 -17.00 -7.84
N VAL A 145 -5.60 -18.21 -7.71
CA VAL A 145 -4.91 -19.46 -7.96
C VAL A 145 -5.56 -20.12 -9.17
N SER A 146 -4.88 -20.06 -10.32
CA SER A 146 -5.29 -20.77 -11.53
C SER A 146 -4.52 -22.08 -11.62
N ALA A 147 -5.06 -23.07 -12.33
CA ALA A 147 -4.44 -24.38 -12.45
C ALA A 147 -4.34 -24.83 -13.92
N ILE A 148 -3.22 -25.46 -14.28
CA ILE A 148 -2.97 -26.02 -15.61
C ILE A 148 -2.39 -27.43 -15.47
N ASN A 149 -2.71 -28.32 -16.41
CA ASN A 149 -2.07 -29.62 -16.45
C ASN A 149 -0.67 -29.49 -17.04
N MET A 150 0.35 -29.81 -16.26
CA MET A 150 1.74 -29.91 -16.70
C MET A 150 2.23 -31.31 -16.37
N PRO A 151 2.46 -32.18 -17.37
CA PRO A 151 2.89 -33.56 -17.13
C PRO A 151 4.28 -33.66 -16.51
N ASP A 152 5.14 -32.67 -16.74
CA ASP A 152 6.53 -32.65 -16.27
C ASP A 152 6.70 -32.03 -14.87
N GLU A 153 5.63 -31.44 -14.31
CA GLU A 153 5.68 -30.72 -13.04
C GLU A 153 4.82 -31.41 -11.97
N PRO A 154 5.32 -31.54 -10.72
CA PRO A 154 4.52 -32.09 -9.63
C PRO A 154 3.22 -31.29 -9.39
N VAL A 155 2.21 -31.97 -8.84
CA VAL A 155 0.95 -31.33 -8.43
C VAL A 155 1.23 -30.24 -7.39
N ASP A 156 0.50 -29.13 -7.47
CA ASP A 156 0.59 -27.94 -6.61
C ASP A 156 1.91 -27.16 -6.68
N THR A 157 2.77 -27.44 -7.66
CA THR A 157 3.94 -26.62 -7.97
C THR A 157 3.53 -25.35 -8.71
N ILE A 158 4.05 -24.20 -8.30
CA ILE A 158 3.82 -22.93 -8.99
C ILE A 158 4.66 -22.88 -10.26
N VAL A 159 3.98 -22.75 -11.40
CA VAL A 159 4.58 -22.66 -12.74
C VAL A 159 4.80 -21.21 -13.14
N LEU A 160 3.90 -20.32 -12.72
CA LEU A 160 3.96 -18.90 -13.05
C LEU A 160 3.44 -18.09 -11.87
N GLN A 161 4.02 -16.93 -11.66
CA GLN A 161 3.51 -15.93 -10.71
C GLN A 161 3.30 -14.58 -11.37
N ASN A 162 2.35 -13.81 -10.85
CA ASN A 162 2.14 -12.42 -11.21
C ASN A 162 1.79 -11.60 -9.96
N PRO A 163 2.52 -10.51 -9.63
CA PRO A 163 3.63 -9.94 -10.39
C PRO A 163 4.94 -10.74 -10.32
N LYS A 164 5.87 -10.40 -11.23
CA LYS A 164 7.18 -11.07 -11.33
C LYS A 164 8.02 -10.88 -10.05
N PRO A 165 8.95 -11.81 -9.77
CA PRO A 165 9.90 -11.67 -8.66
C PRO A 165 10.66 -10.34 -8.72
N GLY A 166 10.89 -9.72 -7.56
CA GLY A 166 11.60 -8.46 -7.44
C GLY A 166 10.80 -7.23 -7.88
N ALA A 167 9.60 -7.39 -8.46
CA ALA A 167 8.72 -6.25 -8.73
C ALA A 167 8.26 -5.60 -7.42
N GLY A 168 8.27 -4.27 -7.39
CA GLY A 168 7.66 -3.50 -6.32
C GLY A 168 6.14 -3.61 -6.44
N ALA A 169 5.51 -4.36 -5.53
CA ALA A 169 4.06 -4.48 -5.53
C ALA A 169 3.44 -3.31 -4.77
N ALA A 170 2.60 -2.53 -5.47
CA ALA A 170 1.68 -1.60 -4.82
C ALA A 170 0.54 -2.34 -4.11
N THR A 171 0.18 -3.52 -4.62
CA THR A 171 -0.85 -4.39 -4.05
C THR A 171 -0.20 -5.51 -3.24
N PRO A 172 -0.81 -5.96 -2.14
CA PRO A 172 -0.23 -7.00 -1.31
C PRO A 172 -0.50 -8.41 -1.86
N ARG A 173 -0.93 -8.58 -3.12
CA ARG A 173 -1.39 -9.87 -3.64
C ARG A 173 -0.53 -10.38 -4.79
N VAL A 174 -0.28 -11.69 -4.80
CA VAL A 174 0.43 -12.40 -5.87
C VAL A 174 -0.46 -13.53 -6.38
N ASP A 175 -0.87 -13.41 -7.63
CA ASP A 175 -1.61 -14.44 -8.36
C ASP A 175 -0.63 -15.53 -8.84
N VAL A 176 -1.07 -16.78 -8.84
CA VAL A 176 -0.21 -17.92 -9.14
C VAL A 176 -0.92 -18.94 -10.04
N LEU A 177 -0.16 -19.52 -10.96
CA LEU A 177 -0.57 -20.65 -11.78
C LEU A 177 0.10 -21.90 -11.24
N ILE A 178 -0.69 -22.92 -10.87
CA ILE A 178 -0.19 -24.18 -10.33
C ILE A 178 -0.32 -25.33 -11.33
N SER A 179 0.58 -26.31 -11.22
CA SER A 179 0.50 -27.58 -11.94
C SER A 179 -0.54 -28.50 -11.30
N GLN A 180 -1.39 -29.12 -12.12
CA GLN A 180 -2.25 -30.25 -11.75
C GLN A 180 -1.61 -31.61 -12.06
N GLY A 181 -0.34 -31.62 -12.47
CA GLY A 181 0.34 -32.82 -12.95
C GLY A 181 -0.16 -33.30 -14.32
N PRO A 182 0.20 -34.54 -14.70
CA PRO A 182 -0.24 -35.16 -15.94
C PRO A 182 -1.77 -35.22 -16.04
N ARG A 183 -2.31 -34.96 -17.22
CA ARG A 183 -3.73 -35.27 -17.47
C ARG A 183 -3.91 -36.78 -17.39
N GLU A 184 -4.77 -37.23 -16.49
CA GLU A 184 -5.26 -38.58 -16.56
C GLU A 184 -6.01 -38.77 -17.89
N THR A 185 -5.47 -39.64 -18.74
CA THR A 185 -6.17 -40.06 -19.96
C THR A 185 -7.45 -40.76 -19.56
N ALA A 186 -8.57 -40.27 -20.08
CA ALA A 186 -9.88 -40.84 -19.84
C ALA A 186 -10.44 -41.45 -21.11
N PHE A 187 -11.02 -42.63 -20.99
CA PHE A 187 -11.67 -43.37 -22.05
C PHE A 187 -13.18 -43.42 -21.80
N VAL A 188 -13.95 -43.65 -22.85
CA VAL A 188 -15.39 -43.96 -22.73
C VAL A 188 -15.53 -45.47 -22.69
N MET A 189 -16.20 -45.97 -21.66
CA MET A 189 -16.39 -47.40 -21.46
C MET A 189 -17.18 -48.00 -22.63
N PRO A 190 -16.61 -48.94 -23.40
CA PRO A 190 -17.34 -49.59 -24.48
C PRO A 190 -18.46 -50.46 -23.93
N HIS A 191 -19.44 -50.74 -24.78
CA HIS A 191 -20.45 -51.76 -24.51
C HIS A 191 -19.89 -53.14 -24.88
N LEU A 192 -19.73 -54.01 -23.88
CA LEU A 192 -19.13 -55.34 -23.98
C LEU A 192 -20.11 -56.46 -23.59
N VAL A 193 -21.27 -56.12 -23.01
CA VAL A 193 -22.30 -57.11 -22.67
C VAL A 193 -22.76 -57.83 -23.95
N GLY A 194 -22.87 -59.16 -23.87
CA GLY A 194 -23.22 -60.03 -24.99
C GLY A 194 -22.07 -60.39 -25.93
N TRP A 195 -20.88 -59.77 -25.78
CA TRP A 195 -19.71 -60.12 -26.58
C TRP A 195 -19.06 -61.40 -26.08
N ASN A 196 -18.30 -62.07 -26.95
CA ASN A 196 -17.42 -63.15 -26.54
C ASN A 196 -16.26 -62.59 -25.69
N GLU A 197 -15.86 -63.30 -24.64
CA GLU A 197 -14.78 -62.91 -23.75
C GLU A 197 -13.51 -62.53 -24.52
N ILE A 198 -13.08 -63.33 -25.51
CA ILE A 198 -11.85 -63.09 -26.26
C ILE A 198 -11.92 -61.79 -27.07
N GLU A 199 -13.09 -61.43 -27.57
CA GLU A 199 -13.32 -60.18 -28.32
C GLU A 199 -13.37 -58.98 -27.38
N ALA A 200 -14.10 -59.11 -26.26
CA ALA A 200 -14.18 -58.08 -25.23
C ALA A 200 -12.79 -57.78 -24.65
N GLN A 201 -12.01 -58.81 -24.36
CA GLN A 201 -10.64 -58.69 -23.87
C GLN A 201 -9.73 -57.98 -24.86
N ARG A 202 -9.73 -58.38 -26.15
CA ARG A 202 -8.95 -57.70 -27.19
C ARG A 202 -9.29 -56.22 -27.31
N ARG A 203 -10.57 -55.87 -27.18
CA ARG A 203 -11.02 -54.47 -27.22
C ARG A 203 -10.48 -53.66 -26.05
N LEU A 204 -10.44 -54.25 -24.85
CA LEU A 204 -9.87 -53.61 -23.66
C LEU A 204 -8.34 -53.49 -23.75
N ASP A 205 -7.67 -54.50 -24.32
CA ASP A 205 -6.21 -54.49 -24.54
C ASP A 205 -5.77 -53.38 -25.51
N GLN A 206 -6.52 -53.16 -26.59
CA GLN A 206 -6.29 -52.04 -27.53
C GLN A 206 -6.35 -50.66 -26.85
N ALA A 207 -7.18 -50.53 -25.83
CA ALA A 207 -7.32 -49.30 -25.05
C ALA A 207 -6.38 -49.26 -23.83
N GLN A 208 -5.49 -50.25 -23.69
CA GLN A 208 -4.56 -50.40 -22.56
C GLN A 208 -5.26 -50.39 -21.19
N MET A 209 -6.52 -50.86 -21.13
CA MET A 209 -7.33 -50.83 -19.91
C MET A 209 -7.11 -52.11 -19.09
N ARG A 210 -7.01 -51.94 -17.77
CA ARG A 210 -6.89 -53.05 -16.83
C ARG A 210 -8.25 -53.74 -16.70
N ARG A 211 -8.25 -55.06 -16.58
CA ARG A 211 -9.48 -55.84 -16.38
C ARG A 211 -9.35 -56.90 -15.29
N LYS A 212 -10.48 -57.28 -14.73
CA LYS A 212 -10.66 -58.42 -13.84
C LYS A 212 -11.87 -59.22 -14.35
N VAL A 213 -11.69 -60.51 -14.59
CA VAL A 213 -12.75 -61.38 -15.10
C VAL A 213 -13.23 -62.30 -13.98
N ASN A 214 -14.53 -62.30 -13.74
CA ASN A 214 -15.20 -63.19 -12.80
C ASN A 214 -16.10 -64.15 -13.57
N TYR A 215 -15.95 -65.44 -13.33
CA TYR A 215 -16.73 -66.49 -13.98
C TYR A 215 -17.91 -66.89 -13.10
N VAL A 216 -19.10 -66.97 -13.70
CA VAL A 216 -20.33 -67.39 -13.00
C VAL A 216 -21.08 -68.44 -13.82
N SER A 217 -21.73 -69.37 -13.13
CA SER A 217 -22.60 -70.35 -13.79
C SER A 217 -23.88 -69.67 -14.25
N ALA A 218 -24.09 -69.60 -15.56
CA ALA A 218 -25.23 -68.92 -16.17
C ALA A 218 -25.78 -69.75 -17.35
N PRO A 219 -26.57 -70.81 -17.07
CA PRO A 219 -27.07 -71.74 -18.10
C PRO A 219 -27.90 -71.09 -19.21
N GLN A 220 -28.46 -69.90 -18.95
CA GLN A 220 -29.25 -69.12 -19.90
C GLN A 220 -28.42 -68.27 -20.87
N TRP A 221 -27.09 -68.25 -20.72
CA TRP A 221 -26.17 -67.50 -21.57
C TRP A 221 -25.25 -68.44 -22.37
N PRO A 222 -24.79 -68.05 -23.57
CA PRO A 222 -23.75 -68.77 -24.29
C PRO A 222 -22.46 -68.84 -23.46
N HIS A 223 -21.77 -69.98 -23.50
CA HIS A 223 -20.48 -70.16 -22.83
C HIS A 223 -19.46 -69.11 -23.33
N GLY A 224 -18.82 -68.42 -22.38
CA GLY A 224 -17.84 -67.36 -22.66
C GLY A 224 -18.46 -66.01 -23.07
N ALA A 225 -19.77 -65.82 -22.91
CA ALA A 225 -20.42 -64.52 -23.12
C ALA A 225 -20.25 -63.61 -21.88
N VAL A 226 -20.00 -62.32 -22.11
CA VAL A 226 -20.01 -61.30 -21.06
C VAL A 226 -21.46 -61.01 -20.66
N ILE A 227 -21.80 -61.31 -19.42
CA ILE A 227 -23.14 -61.12 -18.83
C ILE A 227 -23.27 -59.70 -18.30
N ASP A 228 -22.21 -59.19 -17.68
CA ASP A 228 -22.22 -57.89 -17.02
C ASP A 228 -20.84 -57.23 -17.09
N GLN A 229 -20.85 -55.91 -17.02
CA GLN A 229 -19.65 -55.08 -17.01
C GLN A 229 -19.75 -53.97 -15.96
N SER A 230 -18.63 -53.70 -15.30
CA SER A 230 -18.48 -52.54 -14.42
C SER A 230 -17.16 -51.84 -14.72
N PRO A 231 -17.15 -50.54 -15.05
CA PRO A 231 -18.28 -49.63 -15.16
C PRO A 231 -19.23 -49.89 -16.35
N LEU A 232 -20.41 -49.27 -16.31
CA LEU A 232 -21.43 -49.36 -17.38
C LEU A 232 -20.94 -48.70 -18.68
N ALA A 233 -21.49 -49.15 -19.80
CA ALA A 233 -21.19 -48.58 -21.11
C ALA A 233 -21.50 -47.07 -21.15
N GLY A 234 -20.65 -46.30 -21.83
CA GLY A 234 -20.76 -44.84 -21.91
C GLY A 234 -20.18 -44.08 -20.71
N THR A 235 -19.81 -44.78 -19.63
CA THR A 235 -19.17 -44.15 -18.45
C THR A 235 -17.75 -43.68 -18.79
N LYS A 236 -17.34 -42.52 -18.27
CA LYS A 236 -15.96 -42.05 -18.36
C LYS A 236 -15.07 -42.82 -17.38
N VAL A 237 -14.06 -43.51 -17.88
CA VAL A 237 -13.11 -44.33 -17.11
C VAL A 237 -11.70 -43.76 -17.23
N SER A 238 -10.98 -43.66 -16.10
CA SER A 238 -9.55 -43.33 -16.11
C SER A 238 -8.75 -44.50 -16.66
N ALA A 239 -7.61 -44.25 -17.33
CA ALA A 239 -6.74 -45.30 -17.85
C ALA A 239 -6.20 -46.27 -16.77
N SER A 240 -6.16 -45.82 -15.52
CA SER A 240 -5.77 -46.63 -14.37
C SER A 240 -6.91 -47.47 -13.78
N ALA A 241 -8.16 -47.25 -14.21
CA ALA A 241 -9.33 -47.96 -13.71
C ALA A 241 -9.29 -49.44 -14.11
N THR A 242 -9.75 -50.30 -13.20
CA THR A 242 -9.90 -51.73 -13.46
C THR A 242 -11.35 -52.00 -13.84
N ILE A 243 -11.55 -52.59 -15.01
CA ILE A 243 -12.85 -52.99 -15.54
C ILE A 243 -13.17 -54.40 -15.05
N GLU A 244 -14.27 -54.58 -14.37
CA GLU A 244 -14.77 -55.90 -13.97
C GLU A 244 -15.73 -56.43 -15.04
N LEU A 245 -15.45 -57.65 -15.52
CA LEU A 245 -16.31 -58.37 -16.44
C LEU A 245 -16.83 -59.63 -15.75
N THR A 246 -18.13 -59.87 -15.85
CA THR A 246 -18.76 -61.11 -15.41
C THR A 246 -19.05 -61.97 -16.63
N VAL A 247 -18.49 -63.18 -16.69
CA VAL A 247 -18.54 -64.06 -17.86
C VAL A 247 -19.24 -65.37 -17.52
N ALA A 248 -20.06 -65.87 -18.44
CA ALA A 248 -20.71 -67.18 -18.33
C ALA A 248 -19.68 -68.31 -18.49
N ASN A 249 -19.57 -69.17 -17.49
CA ASN A 249 -18.76 -70.40 -17.53
C ASN A 249 -19.55 -71.63 -17.98
#